data_AF-A0A3N4G717-F1
#
_entry.id   AF-A0A3N4G717-F1
#
_cell.length_a   1.000
_cell.length_b   1.000
_cell.length_c   1.000
_cell.angle_alpha   90.00
_cell.angle_beta   90.00
_cell.angle_gamma   90.00
#
_symmetry.space_group_name_H-M   'P 1'
#
loop_
_entity.id
_entity.type
_entity.pdbx_description
1 polymer ?
#
loop_
_entity_poly.entity_id
_entity_poly.type
_entity_poly.pdbx_seq_one_letter_code
_entity_poly.pdbx_strand_id
1 'polypeptide(L)'
;MSQVIAAPPDHVYQFASDPGNLALWASGLAQAPVTRRGSELLVESPMGTVSVRFVPPNDFGVIDHDVTLPSGSTVTNPVRVLAHPDGSEVVFTLRQLDLTDEEFDRDAATVAADLARLSDLVEQSGPKSG
;
A
#
# COMPACT_ATOMS: atom_id res chain seq x y z
N MET A 1 -1.56 10.96 -4.70
CA MET A 1 -0.22 10.76 -5.28
C MET A 1 -0.28 9.58 -6.22
N SER A 2 0.56 9.51 -7.24
CA SER A 2 0.62 8.34 -8.12
C SER A 2 2.04 8.03 -8.58
N GLN A 3 2.24 6.78 -8.99
CA GLN A 3 3.49 6.26 -9.55
C GLN A 3 3.16 5.35 -10.73
N VAL A 4 3.79 5.61 -11.88
CA VAL A 4 3.74 4.70 -13.04
C VAL A 4 4.77 3.61 -12.83
N ILE A 5 4.38 2.36 -13.08
CA ILE A 5 5.21 1.16 -12.93
C ILE A 5 5.20 0.42 -14.27
N ALA A 6 6.38 0.10 -14.80
CA ALA A 6 6.58 -0.56 -16.09
C ALA A 6 6.28 -2.08 -16.02
N ALA A 7 5.08 -2.43 -15.56
CA ALA A 7 4.58 -3.79 -15.45
C ALA A 7 3.06 -3.86 -15.70
N PRO A 8 2.53 -5.02 -16.11
CA PRO A 8 1.09 -5.20 -16.30
C PRO A 8 0.30 -4.96 -15.00
N PRO A 9 -0.92 -4.36 -15.06
CA PRO A 9 -1.74 -4.07 -13.89
C PRO A 9 -1.97 -5.27 -12.96
N ASP A 10 -2.22 -6.46 -13.52
CA ASP A 10 -2.46 -7.67 -12.71
C ASP A 10 -1.24 -8.07 -11.88
N HIS A 11 -0.03 -7.93 -12.45
CA HIS A 11 1.20 -8.24 -11.73
C HIS A 11 1.42 -7.25 -10.58
N VAL A 12 1.21 -5.96 -10.84
CA VAL A 12 1.33 -4.91 -9.82
C VAL A 12 0.28 -5.09 -8.72
N TYR A 13 -0.96 -5.38 -9.10
CA TYR A 13 -2.05 -5.64 -8.16
C TYR A 13 -1.75 -6.84 -7.26
N GLN A 14 -1.35 -7.97 -7.84
CA GLN A 14 -1.02 -9.18 -7.06
C GLN A 14 0.14 -8.93 -6.11
N PHE A 15 1.19 -8.21 -6.54
CA PHE A 15 2.33 -7.91 -5.69
C PHE A 15 1.95 -6.96 -4.55
N ALA A 16 1.28 -5.84 -4.87
CA ALA A 16 0.96 -4.78 -3.92
C ALA A 16 -0.12 -5.17 -2.90
N SER A 17 -1.08 -6.00 -3.30
CA SER A 17 -2.18 -6.44 -2.43
C SER A 17 -1.84 -7.64 -1.55
N ASP A 18 -0.70 -8.32 -1.76
CA ASP A 18 -0.28 -9.43 -0.91
C ASP A 18 0.25 -8.91 0.44
N PRO A 19 -0.40 -9.24 1.58
CA PRO A 19 0.11 -8.92 2.90
C PRO A 19 1.54 -9.38 3.18
N GLY A 20 2.00 -10.45 2.52
CA GLY A 20 3.37 -10.95 2.62
C GLY A 20 4.42 -9.98 2.06
N ASN A 21 4.02 -9.11 1.13
CA ASN A 21 4.89 -8.13 0.49
C ASN A 21 4.84 -6.75 1.14
N LEU A 22 3.88 -6.47 2.03
CA LEU A 22 3.70 -5.12 2.60
C LEU A 22 4.97 -4.60 3.29
N ALA A 23 5.65 -5.45 4.08
CA ALA A 23 6.89 -5.08 4.74
C ALA A 23 8.06 -4.79 3.76
N LEU A 24 7.93 -5.19 2.49
CA LEU A 24 8.95 -4.93 1.46
C LEU A 24 8.83 -3.53 0.89
N TRP A 25 7.62 -2.95 0.82
CA TRP A 25 7.37 -1.70 0.10
C TRP A 25 6.70 -0.61 0.94
N ALA A 26 5.79 -0.94 1.86
CA ALA A 26 4.97 0.00 2.61
C ALA A 26 5.58 0.31 3.99
N SER A 27 6.70 1.04 4.02
CA SER A 27 7.42 1.34 5.26
C SER A 27 6.62 2.22 6.24
N GLY A 28 5.65 3.01 5.74
CA GLY A 28 4.71 3.75 6.58
C GLY A 28 3.70 2.86 7.31
N LEU A 29 3.47 1.64 6.80
CA LEU A 29 2.47 0.72 7.34
C LEU A 29 3.09 -0.46 8.10
N ALA A 30 4.15 -1.07 7.57
CA ALA A 30 4.71 -2.33 8.07
C ALA A 30 6.23 -2.27 8.25
N GLN A 31 6.70 -2.46 9.49
CA GLN A 31 8.13 -2.60 9.83
C GLN A 31 8.58 -4.06 9.99
N ALA A 32 7.63 -4.99 10.08
CA ALA A 32 7.86 -6.41 10.28
C ALA A 32 6.85 -7.23 9.47
N PRO A 33 7.11 -8.53 9.24
CA PRO A 33 6.16 -9.42 8.60
C PRO A 33 4.79 -9.37 9.29
N VAL A 34 3.75 -9.27 8.46
CA VAL A 34 2.36 -9.11 8.91
C VAL A 34 1.88 -10.37 9.61
N THR A 35 1.28 -10.22 10.80
CA THR A 35 0.65 -11.35 11.51
C THR A 35 -0.83 -11.43 11.15
N ARG A 36 -1.25 -12.52 10.49
CA ARG A 36 -2.67 -12.75 10.15
C ARG A 36 -3.46 -13.22 11.38
N ARG A 37 -4.59 -12.56 11.67
CA ARG A 37 -5.61 -12.97 12.66
C ARG A 37 -6.99 -13.00 11.99
N GLY A 38 -7.36 -14.16 11.43
CA GLY A 38 -8.59 -14.27 10.64
C GLY A 38 -8.52 -13.41 9.38
N SER A 39 -9.46 -12.48 9.22
CA SER A 39 -9.47 -11.50 8.12
C SER A 39 -8.66 -10.23 8.40
N GLU A 40 -8.20 -10.04 9.65
CA GLU A 40 -7.42 -8.88 10.05
C GLU A 40 -5.92 -9.17 10.01
N LEU A 41 -5.16 -8.12 9.78
CA LEU A 41 -3.72 -8.13 9.71
C LEU A 41 -3.19 -7.27 10.86
N LEU A 42 -2.46 -7.88 11.79
CA LEU A 42 -1.78 -7.15 12.84
C LEU A 42 -0.39 -6.75 12.34
N VAL A 43 -0.10 -5.45 12.40
CA VAL A 43 1.11 -4.87 11.82
C VAL A 43 1.82 -4.02 12.86
N GLU A 44 3.12 -4.27 13.05
CA GLU A 44 3.99 -3.38 13.82
C GLU A 44 4.39 -2.20 12.93
N SER A 45 4.00 -0.99 13.35
CA SER A 45 4.17 0.25 12.60
C SER A 45 4.79 1.34 13.47
N PRO A 46 5.29 2.44 12.88
CA PRO A 46 5.71 3.62 13.63
C PRO A 46 4.62 4.20 14.55
N MET A 47 3.35 3.92 14.25
CA MET A 47 2.17 4.37 15.02
C MET A 47 1.81 3.41 16.17
N GLY A 48 2.63 2.38 16.41
CA GLY A 48 2.34 1.25 17.28
C GLY A 48 1.74 0.06 16.54
N THR A 49 1.25 -0.92 17.28
CA THR A 49 0.59 -2.10 16.70
C THR A 49 -0.79 -1.71 16.16
N VAL A 50 -0.98 -1.80 14.84
CA VAL A 50 -2.24 -1.46 14.15
C VAL A 50 -2.92 -2.70 13.59
N SER A 51 -4.25 -2.63 13.42
CA SER A 51 -5.01 -3.62 12.64
C SER A 51 -5.27 -3.07 11.24
N VAL A 52 -5.00 -3.87 10.22
CA VAL A 52 -5.22 -3.53 8.81
C VAL A 52 -6.24 -4.50 8.22
N ARG A 53 -7.20 -3.95 7.49
CA ARG A 53 -8.20 -4.72 6.75
C ARG A 53 -8.30 -4.22 5.32
N PHE A 54 -7.89 -5.06 4.38
CA PHE A 54 -8.04 -4.81 2.95
C PHE A 54 -9.46 -5.13 2.49
N VAL A 55 -9.90 -4.46 1.42
CA VAL A 55 -11.01 -4.97 0.61
C VAL A 55 -10.73 -6.37 0.07
N PRO A 56 -11.75 -7.18 -0.23
CA PRO A 56 -11.55 -8.48 -0.86
C PRO A 56 -10.81 -8.38 -2.21
N PRO A 57 -10.10 -9.45 -2.63
CA PRO A 57 -9.53 -9.54 -3.96
C PRO A 57 -10.57 -9.26 -5.04
N ASN A 58 -10.20 -8.47 -6.04
CA ASN A 58 -11.10 -8.00 -7.08
C ASN A 58 -10.36 -7.68 -8.38
N ASP A 59 -11.10 -7.71 -9.49
CA ASP A 59 -10.56 -7.45 -10.84
C ASP A 59 -10.55 -5.95 -11.20
N PHE A 60 -10.88 -5.07 -10.25
CA PHE A 60 -10.96 -3.62 -10.46
C PHE A 60 -9.68 -2.89 -10.04
N GLY A 61 -8.65 -3.61 -9.60
CA GLY A 61 -7.39 -3.04 -9.13
C GLY A 61 -7.49 -2.30 -7.79
N VAL A 62 -8.55 -2.52 -7.01
CA VAL A 62 -8.78 -1.81 -5.75
C VAL A 62 -8.06 -2.49 -4.59
N ILE A 63 -7.19 -1.74 -3.91
CA ILE A 63 -6.38 -2.16 -2.75
C ILE A 63 -6.69 -1.23 -1.54
N ASP A 64 -7.91 -0.70 -1.51
CA ASP A 64 -8.39 0.11 -0.40
C ASP A 64 -8.26 -0.69 0.91
N HIS A 65 -7.79 -0.02 1.96
CA HIS A 65 -7.63 -0.65 3.26
C HIS A 65 -7.93 0.31 4.40
N ASP A 66 -8.50 -0.25 5.45
CA ASP A 66 -8.70 0.41 6.73
C ASP A 66 -7.51 0.11 7.64
N VAL A 67 -7.00 1.15 8.30
CA VAL A 67 -6.00 1.05 9.38
C VAL A 67 -6.65 1.52 10.66
N THR A 68 -6.82 0.61 11.62
CA THR A 68 -7.29 0.91 12.96
C THR A 68 -6.10 1.11 13.91
N LEU A 69 -5.99 2.32 14.46
CA LEU A 69 -4.95 2.74 15.39
C LEU A 69 -5.20 2.18 16.80
N PRO A 70 -4.19 2.16 17.69
CA PRO A 70 -4.38 1.76 19.09
C PRO A 70 -5.44 2.57 19.85
N SER A 71 -5.71 3.80 19.40
CA SER A 71 -6.78 4.66 19.94
C SER A 71 -8.20 4.18 19.59
N GLY A 72 -8.34 3.24 18.65
CA GLY A 72 -9.62 2.80 18.08
C GLY A 72 -10.08 3.61 16.87
N SER A 73 -9.43 4.74 16.57
CA SER A 73 -9.69 5.50 15.34
C SER A 73 -9.32 4.67 14.11
N THR A 74 -10.12 4.76 13.06
CA THR A 74 -9.88 4.06 11.79
C THR A 74 -9.70 5.07 10.66
N VAL A 75 -8.63 4.88 9.88
CA VAL A 75 -8.31 5.66 8.68
C VAL A 75 -8.45 4.77 7.46
N THR A 76 -9.30 5.18 6.52
CA THR A 76 -9.43 4.49 5.22
C THR A 76 -8.47 5.10 4.21
N ASN A 77 -7.64 4.24 3.60
CA ASN A 77 -6.62 4.57 2.61
C ASN A 77 -7.03 4.02 1.24
N PRO A 78 -7.58 4.84 0.34
CA PRO A 78 -7.89 4.40 -1.00
C PRO A 78 -6.63 4.24 -1.84
N VAL A 79 -6.46 3.06 -2.44
CA VAL A 79 -5.33 2.71 -3.29
C VAL A 79 -5.84 1.93 -4.50
N ARG A 80 -5.44 2.34 -5.71
CA ARG A 80 -5.85 1.67 -6.94
C ARG A 80 -4.70 1.46 -7.90
N VAL A 81 -4.72 0.32 -8.59
CA VAL A 81 -3.90 0.05 -9.77
C VAL A 81 -4.75 0.28 -11.01
N LEU A 82 -4.28 1.13 -11.91
CA LEU A 82 -4.95 1.49 -13.15
C LEU A 82 -4.10 1.07 -14.35
N ALA A 83 -4.74 0.79 -15.49
CA ALA A 83 -4.02 0.61 -16.74
C ALA A 83 -3.40 1.94 -17.19
N HIS A 84 -2.14 1.89 -17.63
CA HIS A 84 -1.40 3.05 -18.13
C HIS A 84 -0.69 2.67 -19.45
N PRO A 85 -0.52 3.59 -20.42
CA PRO A 85 0.18 3.27 -21.68
C PRO A 85 1.57 2.65 -21.51
N ASP A 86 2.26 3.02 -20.44
CA ASP A 86 3.61 2.51 -20.11
C ASP A 86 3.61 1.33 -19.11
N GLY A 87 2.46 0.73 -18.83
CA GLY A 87 2.30 -0.39 -17.89
C GLY A 87 1.08 -0.22 -17.00
N SER A 88 1.31 0.24 -15.77
CA SER A 88 0.26 0.51 -14.79
C SER A 88 0.54 1.79 -14.01
N GLU A 89 -0.49 2.37 -13.43
CA GLU A 89 -0.37 3.51 -12.52
C GLU A 89 -0.99 3.14 -11.17
N VAL A 90 -0.21 3.25 -10.10
CA VAL A 90 -0.70 3.09 -8.72
C VAL A 90 -1.06 4.47 -8.19
N VAL A 91 -2.32 4.67 -7.83
CA VAL A 91 -2.85 5.91 -7.24
C VAL A 91 -3.13 5.68 -5.76
N PHE A 92 -2.46 6.44 -4.89
CA PHE A 92 -2.71 6.49 -3.45
C PHE A 92 -3.39 7.81 -3.10
N THR A 93 -4.56 7.76 -2.46
CA THR A 93 -5.29 8.96 -2.00
C THR A 93 -4.97 9.26 -0.55
N LEU A 94 -4.10 10.24 -0.32
CA LEU A 94 -3.79 10.74 1.01
C LEU A 94 -4.76 11.86 1.42
N ARG A 95 -5.18 11.87 2.69
CA ARG A 95 -6.03 12.92 3.26
C ARG A 95 -5.40 13.42 4.54
N GLN A 96 -5.35 14.74 4.71
CA GLN A 96 -4.78 15.37 5.89
C GLN A 96 -5.53 15.04 7.18
N LEU A 97 -6.87 14.96 7.14
CA LEU A 97 -7.70 14.71 8.33
C LEU A 97 -7.34 15.69 9.46
N ASP A 98 -7.02 15.18 10.65
CA ASP A 98 -6.64 15.98 11.83
C ASP A 98 -5.12 16.25 11.91
N LEU A 99 -4.33 15.86 10.89
CA LEU A 99 -2.89 16.11 10.84
C LEU A 99 -2.60 17.59 10.59
N THR A 100 -1.54 18.08 11.21
CA THR A 100 -0.92 19.36 10.84
C THR A 100 -0.34 19.31 9.44
N ASP A 101 -0.09 20.46 8.81
CA ASP A 101 0.54 20.54 7.49
C ASP A 101 1.89 19.82 7.46
N GLU A 102 2.72 20.01 8.50
CA GLU A 102 4.03 19.36 8.62
C GLU A 102 3.95 17.83 8.74
N GLU A 103 2.91 17.32 9.43
CA GLU A 103 2.66 15.88 9.53
C GLU A 103 2.16 15.31 8.20
N PHE A 104 1.26 16.03 7.53
CA PHE A 104 0.75 15.64 6.22
C PHE A 104 1.86 15.61 5.15
N ASP A 105 2.75 16.61 5.14
CA ASP A 105 3.90 16.65 4.23
C ASP A 105 4.86 15.47 4.48
N ARG A 106 5.08 15.11 5.74
CA ARG A 106 5.90 13.94 6.11
C ARG A 106 5.26 12.63 5.66
N ASP A 107 3.95 12.51 5.83
CA ASP A 107 3.19 11.34 5.41
C ASP A 107 3.19 11.21 3.88
N ALA A 108 2.98 12.32 3.16
CA ALA A 108 3.11 12.39 1.71
C ALA A 108 4.50 11.97 1.23
N ALA A 109 5.57 12.45 1.87
CA ALA A 109 6.93 12.04 1.53
C ALA A 109 7.17 10.54 1.76
N THR A 110 6.58 9.97 2.82
CA THR A 110 6.66 8.54 3.13
C THR A 110 5.93 7.71 2.07
N VAL A 111 4.69 8.09 1.72
CA VAL A 111 3.92 7.43 0.66
C VAL A 111 4.63 7.52 -0.70
N ALA A 112 5.31 8.62 -1.01
CA ALA A 112 6.08 8.75 -2.26
C ALA A 112 7.22 7.74 -2.31
N ALA A 113 7.97 7.63 -1.21
CA ALA A 113 9.07 6.69 -1.10
C ALA A 113 8.58 5.23 -1.16
N ASP A 114 7.43 4.93 -0.56
CA ASP A 114 6.83 3.60 -0.59
C ASP A 114 6.37 3.21 -2.00
N LEU A 115 5.72 4.13 -2.73
CA LEU A 115 5.33 3.87 -4.13
C LEU A 115 6.53 3.71 -5.07
N ALA A 116 7.59 4.49 -4.88
CA ALA A 116 8.83 4.34 -5.64
C ALA A 116 9.46 2.96 -5.38
N ARG A 117 9.51 2.53 -4.12
CA ARG A 117 10.02 1.20 -3.73
C ARG A 117 9.19 0.07 -4.31
N LEU A 118 7.86 0.22 -4.34
CA LEU A 118 6.96 -0.74 -4.99
C LEU A 118 7.28 -0.86 -6.49
N SER A 119 7.50 0.27 -7.18
CA SER A 119 7.92 0.29 -8.59
C SER A 119 9.19 -0.53 -8.80
N ASP A 120 10.23 -0.22 -8.04
CA ASP A 120 11.53 -0.89 -8.12
C ASP A 120 11.41 -2.40 -7.92
N LEU A 121 10.66 -2.84 -6.90
CA LEU A 121 10.50 -4.25 -6.57
C LEU A 121 9.74 -5.03 -7.66
N VAL A 122 8.68 -4.44 -8.20
CA VAL A 122 7.86 -5.09 -9.23
C VAL A 122 8.62 -5.20 -10.55
N GLU A 123 9.33 -4.16 -10.94
CA GLU A 123 10.12 -4.14 -12.18
C GLU A 123 11.32 -5.10 -12.11
N GLN A 124 11.97 -5.21 -10.95
CA GLN A 124 13.06 -6.17 -10.72
C GLN A 124 12.58 -7.63 -10.66
N SER A 125 11.34 -7.85 -10.20
CA SER A 125 10.78 -9.20 -10.07
C SER A 125 10.50 -9.84 -11.42
N GLY A 126 10.33 -9.04 -12.48
CA GLY A 126 10.09 -9.47 -13.87
C GLY A 126 8.86 -10.39 -14.03
N PRO A 127 8.32 -10.57 -15.24
CA PRO A 127 7.48 -11.74 -15.46
C PRO A 127 8.37 -12.97 -15.32
N LYS A 128 8.01 -13.92 -14.44
CA LYS A 128 8.59 -15.28 -14.54
C LYS A 128 8.25 -15.80 -15.93
N SER A 129 9.25 -15.86 -16.81
CA SER A 129 9.13 -16.50 -18.12
C SER A 129 8.66 -17.95 -17.89
N GLY A 130 7.40 -18.21 -18.21
CA GLY A 130 6.87 -19.55 -18.37
C GLY A 130 7.22 -20.11 -19.74
#